data_AF-A0A7W1UAX1-F1
#
_entry.id   AF-A0A7W1UAX1-F1
#
_cell.length_a   1.000
_cell.length_b   1.000
_cell.length_c   1.000
_cell.angle_alpha   90.00
_cell.angle_beta   90.00
_cell.angle_gamma   90.00
#
_symmetry.space_group_name_H-M   'P 1'
#
loop_
_entity.id
_entity.type
_entity.pdbx_description
1 polymer ?
#
loop_
_entity_poly.entity_id
_entity_poly.type
_entity_poly.pdbx_seq_one_letter_code
_entity_poly.pdbx_strand_id
1 'polypeptide(L)'
;MSWVTKSIANNLTEDELEIDDILVVIPEPRSVGLDAAKLIPLLEKNNISSHIVGITTSLDMVFDSESLAITGIFRAKGNEAPMVYILNSEFCAEGSELSRLRNIYLRPLPALEHG
;
A
#
# COMPACT_ATOMS: atom_id res chain seq x y z
N MET A 1 -7.78 -10.24 7.87
CA MET A 1 -6.42 -9.75 7.58
C MET A 1 -5.42 -10.86 7.27
N SER A 2 -5.49 -12.06 7.88
CA SER A 2 -4.52 -13.13 7.59
C SER A 2 -4.39 -13.55 6.12
N TRP A 3 -5.40 -13.33 5.29
CA TRP A 3 -5.32 -13.58 3.85
C TRP A 3 -4.33 -12.63 3.17
N VAL A 4 -4.32 -11.34 3.51
CA VAL A 4 -3.44 -10.34 2.86
C VAL A 4 -1.98 -10.65 3.14
N THR A 5 -1.70 -11.07 4.37
CA THR A 5 -0.35 -11.43 4.81
C THR A 5 0.19 -12.65 4.08
N LYS A 6 -0.68 -13.64 3.83
CA LYS A 6 -0.33 -14.82 3.02
C LYS A 6 -0.14 -14.46 1.56
N SER A 7 -0.99 -13.59 1.01
CA SER A 7 -0.83 -13.11 -0.36
C SER A 7 0.49 -12.35 -0.54
N ILE A 8 0.83 -11.44 0.39
CA ILE A 8 2.10 -10.73 0.36
C ILE A 8 3.26 -11.73 0.48
N ALA A 9 3.19 -12.70 1.40
CA ALA A 9 4.23 -13.71 1.53
C ALA A 9 4.44 -14.49 0.21
N ASN A 10 3.36 -14.93 -0.44
CA ASN A 10 3.44 -15.60 -1.73
C ASN A 10 4.04 -14.71 -2.82
N ASN A 11 3.69 -13.43 -2.85
CA ASN A 11 4.25 -12.51 -3.82
C ASN A 11 5.79 -12.38 -3.67
N LEU A 12 6.28 -12.36 -2.42
CA LEU A 12 7.71 -12.26 -2.12
C LEU A 12 8.47 -13.56 -2.41
N THR A 13 7.81 -14.72 -2.36
CA THR A 13 8.49 -16.03 -2.48
C THR A 13 8.28 -16.72 -3.81
N GLU A 14 7.08 -16.61 -4.40
CA GLU A 14 6.67 -17.32 -5.63
C GLU A 14 6.63 -16.39 -6.84
N ASP A 15 6.15 -15.15 -6.66
CA ASP A 15 6.04 -14.17 -7.76
C ASP A 15 7.29 -13.29 -7.90
N GLU A 16 8.32 -13.54 -7.08
CA GLU A 16 9.63 -12.86 -7.08
C GLU A 16 9.54 -11.32 -7.00
N LEU A 17 8.50 -10.78 -6.36
CA LEU A 17 8.40 -9.34 -6.10
C LEU A 17 9.37 -8.91 -5.01
N GLU A 18 9.95 -7.73 -5.16
CA GLU A 18 10.73 -7.09 -4.11
C GLU A 18 9.78 -6.47 -3.07
N ILE A 19 10.24 -6.24 -1.83
CA ILE A 19 9.37 -5.76 -0.76
C ILE A 19 8.86 -4.33 -0.99
N ASP A 20 9.66 -3.52 -1.69
CA ASP A 20 9.33 -2.18 -2.15
C ASP A 20 8.46 -2.15 -3.41
N ASP A 21 8.23 -3.30 -4.07
CA ASP A 21 7.23 -3.43 -5.12
C ASP A 21 5.78 -3.46 -4.59
N ILE A 22 5.62 -3.62 -3.27
CA ILE A 22 4.32 -3.85 -2.63
C ILE A 22 3.95 -2.67 -1.72
N LEU A 23 2.76 -2.10 -1.95
CA LEU A 23 2.17 -1.06 -1.11
C LEU A 23 0.86 -1.53 -0.47
N VAL A 24 0.72 -1.34 0.85
CA VAL A 24 -0.55 -1.55 1.55
C VAL A 24 -1.22 -0.21 1.82
N VAL A 25 -2.44 -0.04 1.31
CA VAL A 25 -3.26 1.17 1.47
C VAL A 25 -4.45 0.88 2.39
N ILE A 26 -4.56 1.65 3.47
CA ILE A 26 -5.73 1.70 4.34
C ILE A 26 -6.58 2.91 3.91
N PRO A 27 -7.80 2.69 3.39
CA PRO A 27 -8.55 3.75 2.76
C PRO A 27 -9.19 4.72 3.76
N GLU A 28 -9.58 4.27 4.96
CA GLU A 28 -10.11 5.15 6.02
C GLU A 28 -8.96 5.76 6.84
N PRO A 29 -8.72 7.09 6.74
CA PRO A 29 -7.59 7.74 7.40
C PRO A 29 -7.62 7.63 8.93
N ARG A 30 -8.82 7.58 9.52
CA ARG A 30 -8.99 7.47 10.97
C ARG A 30 -8.66 6.07 11.51
N SER A 31 -8.66 5.04 10.65
CA SER A 31 -8.39 3.67 11.06
C SER A 31 -6.94 3.23 10.80
N VAL A 32 -6.13 4.01 10.09
CA VAL A 32 -4.75 3.64 9.68
C VAL A 32 -3.93 3.08 10.85
N GLY A 33 -3.89 3.77 11.99
CA GLY A 33 -3.11 3.30 13.15
C GLY A 33 -3.65 2.00 13.76
N LEU A 34 -4.98 1.86 13.85
CA LEU A 34 -5.62 0.68 14.44
C LEU A 34 -5.52 -0.54 13.52
N ASP A 35 -5.66 -0.34 12.21
CA ASP A 35 -5.53 -1.41 11.23
C ASP A 35 -4.06 -1.80 11.04
N ALA A 36 -3.13 -0.84 11.00
CA ALA A 36 -1.70 -1.15 10.99
C ALA A 36 -1.29 -1.94 12.25
N ALA A 37 -1.77 -1.57 13.44
CA ALA A 37 -1.49 -2.29 14.69
C ALA A 37 -1.98 -3.75 14.68
N LYS A 38 -3.02 -4.08 13.89
CA LYS A 38 -3.47 -5.46 13.68
C LYS A 38 -2.67 -6.17 12.59
N LEU A 39 -2.21 -5.45 11.57
CA LEU A 39 -1.50 -6.00 10.42
C LEU A 39 -0.05 -6.36 10.75
N ILE A 40 0.68 -5.45 11.41
CA ILE A 40 2.11 -5.58 11.70
C ILE A 40 2.44 -6.92 12.38
N PRO A 41 1.77 -7.34 13.47
CA PRO A 41 2.07 -8.61 14.12
C PRO A 41 1.81 -9.84 13.25
N LEU A 42 0.94 -9.71 12.23
CA LEU A 42 0.72 -10.79 11.27
C LEU A 42 1.86 -10.85 10.25
N LEU A 43 2.31 -9.70 9.75
CA LEU A 43 3.46 -9.59 8.85
C LEU A 43 4.74 -10.12 9.52
N GLU A 44 4.98 -9.72 10.77
CA GLU A 44 6.10 -10.20 11.59
C GLU A 44 6.10 -11.73 11.73
N LYS A 45 4.93 -12.37 11.92
CA LYS A 45 4.81 -13.83 11.96
C LYS A 45 5.20 -14.53 10.66
N ASN A 46 5.22 -13.81 9.54
CA ASN A 46 5.68 -14.29 8.24
C ASN A 46 7.10 -13.77 7.92
N ASN A 47 7.82 -13.21 8.90
CA ASN A 47 9.14 -12.58 8.73
C ASN A 47 9.15 -11.40 7.75
N ILE A 48 8.05 -10.66 7.65
CA ILE A 48 7.94 -9.46 6.79
C ILE A 48 8.00 -8.23 7.69
N SER A 49 9.07 -7.44 7.57
CA SER A 49 9.17 -6.14 8.23
C SER A 49 8.24 -5.12 7.57
N SER A 50 7.79 -4.11 8.31
CA SER A 50 6.89 -3.08 7.77
C SER A 50 6.97 -1.77 8.53
N HIS A 51 6.59 -0.68 7.86
CA HIS A 51 6.57 0.67 8.40
C HIS A 51 5.29 1.41 8.01
N ILE A 52 4.94 2.43 8.80
CA ILE A 52 3.81 3.32 8.50
C ILE A 52 4.35 4.64 7.95
N VAL A 53 4.07 4.90 6.68
CA VAL A 53 4.59 6.06 5.95
C VAL A 53 4.15 7.36 6.61
N GLY A 54 5.12 8.23 6.93
CA GLY A 54 4.89 9.52 7.58
C GLY A 54 4.45 9.43 9.05
N ILE A 55 4.57 8.26 9.68
CA ILE A 55 4.49 8.11 11.14
C ILE A 55 5.83 7.57 11.65
N THR A 56 6.30 6.46 11.09
CA THR A 56 7.57 5.84 11.46
C THR A 56 8.71 6.20 10.50
N THR A 57 8.39 6.67 9.29
CA THR A 57 9.35 7.17 8.29
C THR A 57 9.02 8.59 7.85
N SER A 58 9.98 9.29 7.23
CA SER A 58 9.72 10.60 6.60
C SER A 58 8.72 10.46 5.44
N LEU A 59 8.02 11.55 5.11
CA LEU A 59 7.06 11.58 3.99
C LEU A 59 7.73 11.38 2.62
N ASP A 60 9.03 11.71 2.52
CA ASP A 60 9.80 11.61 1.28
C ASP A 60 10.23 10.18 0.93
N MET A 61 10.13 9.24 1.89
CA MET A 61 10.52 7.85 1.73
C MET A 61 9.33 6.94 2.03
N VAL A 62 8.58 6.65 0.97
CA VAL A 62 7.41 5.76 1.01
C VAL A 62 7.86 4.30 1.00
N PHE A 63 8.78 3.96 0.09
CA PHE A 63 9.31 2.61 -0.08
C PHE A 63 10.69 2.47 0.54
N ASP A 64 10.97 1.26 1.05
CA ASP A 64 12.22 0.86 1.67
C ASP A 64 12.46 -0.62 1.30
N SER A 65 13.67 -0.95 0.86
CA SER A 65 13.99 -2.28 0.33
C SER A 65 14.02 -3.38 1.38
N GLU A 66 13.88 -3.05 2.66
CA GLU A 66 13.85 -4.01 3.77
C GLU A 66 12.50 -4.02 4.49
N SER A 67 11.57 -3.12 4.17
CA SER A 67 10.31 -2.98 4.89
C SER A 67 9.11 -2.61 4.01
N LEU A 68 8.02 -3.34 4.24
CA LEU A 68 6.76 -3.16 3.53
C LEU A 68 6.07 -1.86 3.96
N ALA A 69 5.74 -1.02 2.98
CA ALA A 69 5.07 0.24 3.21
C ALA A 69 3.57 0.08 3.52
N ILE A 70 3.13 0.63 4.65
CA ILE A 70 1.71 0.76 5.02
C ILE A 70 1.35 2.25 5.04
N THR A 71 0.30 2.63 4.33
CA THR A 71 -0.07 4.04 4.19
C THR A 71 -1.58 4.27 4.18
N GLY A 72 -2.00 5.50 4.50
CA GLY A 72 -3.38 5.94 4.30
C GLY A 72 -3.60 6.43 2.87
N ILE A 73 -4.86 6.43 2.38
CA ILE A 73 -5.18 6.82 0.99
C ILE A 73 -4.61 8.17 0.55
N PHE A 74 -4.62 9.18 1.41
CA PHE A 74 -4.12 10.52 1.06
C PHE A 74 -2.61 10.57 0.86
N ARG A 75 -1.88 9.61 1.45
CA ARG A 75 -0.43 9.47 1.34
C ARG A 75 -0.03 8.45 0.27
N ALA A 76 -0.96 7.61 -0.18
CA ALA A 76 -0.76 6.75 -1.36
C ALA A 76 -0.75 7.55 -2.67
N LYS A 77 -1.40 8.72 -2.71
CA LYS A 77 -1.54 9.51 -3.94
C LYS A 77 -0.18 9.96 -4.46
N GLY A 78 0.11 9.63 -5.72
CA GLY A 78 1.37 9.98 -6.39
C GLY A 78 2.50 8.98 -6.18
N ASN A 79 2.27 7.94 -5.37
CA ASN A 79 3.16 6.80 -5.24
C ASN A 79 2.62 5.66 -6.12
N GLU A 80 3.48 5.11 -6.96
CA GLU A 80 3.18 3.95 -7.80
C GLU A 80 3.92 2.75 -7.21
N ALA A 81 3.24 1.61 -7.13
CA ALA A 81 3.81 0.32 -6.77
C ALA A 81 3.33 -0.71 -7.78
N PRO A 82 4.18 -1.65 -8.21
CA PRO A 82 3.77 -2.80 -9.03
C PRO A 82 2.60 -3.58 -8.42
N MET A 83 2.53 -3.69 -7.09
CA MET A 83 1.45 -4.36 -6.37
C MET A 83 0.86 -3.47 -5.28
N VAL A 84 -0.48 -3.35 -5.26
CA VAL A 84 -1.21 -2.57 -4.23
C VAL A 84 -2.29 -3.41 -3.57
N TYR A 85 -2.22 -3.51 -2.24
CA TYR A 85 -3.27 -4.12 -1.41
C TYR A 85 -4.11 -3.03 -0.74
N ILE A 86 -5.43 -3.07 -0.90
CA ILE A 86 -6.36 -2.16 -0.23
C ILE A 86 -7.07 -2.91 0.90
N LEU A 87 -6.86 -2.48 2.14
CA LEU A 87 -7.45 -3.11 3.32
C LEU A 87 -8.85 -2.57 3.63
N ASN A 88 -9.71 -3.42 4.20
CA ASN A 88 -11.04 -3.05 4.71
C ASN A 88 -11.89 -2.26 3.70
N SER A 89 -11.74 -2.55 2.39
CA SER A 89 -12.45 -1.85 1.31
C SER A 89 -13.95 -2.09 1.29
N GLU A 90 -14.44 -3.03 2.10
CA GLU A 90 -15.85 -3.29 2.37
C GLU A 90 -16.63 -2.06 2.88
N PHE A 91 -15.95 -1.08 3.48
CA PHE A 91 -16.55 0.22 3.87
C PHE A 91 -16.48 1.30 2.79
N CYS A 92 -15.71 1.11 1.72
CA CYS A 92 -15.48 2.12 0.68
C CYS A 92 -16.29 1.88 -0.59
N ALA A 93 -17.14 0.84 -0.64
CA ALA A 93 -18.01 0.55 -1.78
C ALA A 93 -19.09 1.63 -2.02
N GLU A 94 -19.29 2.56 -1.10
CA GLU A 94 -20.20 3.71 -1.27
C GLU A 94 -19.57 4.92 -1.99
N GLY A 95 -18.25 4.90 -2.23
CA GLY A 95 -17.55 5.93 -3.01
C GLY A 95 -17.24 5.42 -4.42
N SER A 96 -17.75 6.11 -5.43
CA SER A 96 -17.60 5.85 -6.88
C SER A 96 -16.17 5.66 -7.42
N GLU A 97 -15.15 5.84 -6.58
CA GLU A 97 -13.74 5.88 -6.98
C GLU A 97 -13.03 4.52 -6.95
N LEU A 98 -13.59 3.50 -6.30
CA LEU A 98 -12.92 2.18 -6.19
C LEU A 98 -13.03 1.33 -7.46
N SER A 99 -14.06 1.53 -8.30
CA SER A 99 -14.17 0.82 -9.59
C SER A 99 -13.06 1.21 -10.57
N ARG A 100 -12.31 2.29 -10.29
CA ARG A 100 -11.19 2.76 -11.12
C ARG A 100 -9.87 2.08 -10.78
N LEU A 101 -9.69 1.51 -9.59
CA LEU A 101 -8.43 0.91 -9.14
C LEU A 101 -8.14 -0.48 -9.72
N ARG A 102 -9.05 -1.03 -10.54
CA ARG A 102 -8.82 -2.28 -11.28
C ARG A 102 -8.09 -2.06 -12.62
N ASN A 103 -7.78 -0.82 -13.03
CA ASN A 103 -7.13 -0.48 -14.32
C ASN A 103 -6.35 0.86 -14.31
N ILE A 104 -5.45 1.10 -13.37
CA ILE A 104 -4.59 2.29 -13.37
C ILE A 104 -3.17 1.80 -13.09
N TYR A 105 -2.24 1.54 -14.03
CA TYR A 105 -1.72 2.37 -15.13
C TYR A 105 -2.04 3.87 -15.04
N LEU A 106 -1.48 4.54 -14.04
CA LEU A 106 -1.35 6.00 -14.05
C LEU A 106 -0.10 6.30 -14.87
N ARG A 107 -0.28 6.63 -16.15
CA ARG A 107 0.78 7.34 -16.87
C ARG A 107 1.02 8.68 -16.17
N PRO A 108 2.27 9.16 -16.06
CA PRO A 108 2.49 10.59 -15.89
C PRO A 108 1.86 11.31 -17.07
N LEU A 109 0.94 12.24 -16.80
CA LEU A 109 0.45 13.16 -17.83
C LEU A 109 1.68 13.93 -18.35
N PRO A 110 1.88 14.04 -19.68
CA PRO A 110 2.95 14.87 -20.20
C PRO A 110 2.74 16.29 -19.69
N ALA A 111 3.82 16.87 -19.14
CA ALA A 111 3.87 18.26 -18.75
C ALA A 111 3.39 19.11 -19.93
N LEU A 112 2.47 20.03 -19.67
CA LEU A 112 2.08 21.07 -20.62
C LEU A 112 3.28 21.97 -20.84
N GLU A 113 4.08 21.68 -21.87
CA GLU A 113 5.00 22.65 -22.45
C GLU A 113 4.16 23.80 -23.00
N HIS A 114 4.20 24.93 -22.30
CA HIS A 114 3.66 26.19 -22.79
C HIS A 114 4.69 26.80 -23.74
N GLY A 115 4.29 26.94 -25.00
CA GLY A 115 4.84 27.95 -25.91
C GLY A 115 4.34 29.35 -25.58
#